data_AF-A0A973JED6-F1
#
_entry.id   AF-A0A973JED6-F1
#
_cell.length_a   1.000
_cell.length_b   1.000
_cell.length_c   1.000
_cell.angle_alpha   90.00
_cell.angle_beta   90.00
_cell.angle_gamma   90.00
#
_symmetry.space_group_name_H-M   'P 1'
#
loop_
_entity.id
_entity.type
_entity.pdbx_description
1 polymer ?
#
loop_
_entity_poly.entity_id
_entity_poly.type
_entity_poly.pdbx_seq_one_letter_code
_entity_poly.pdbx_strand_id
1 'polypeptide(L)'
;MSFFRNLCLVEAPPAVISPFPRFITDCIGICYLAAAVEHDVESITIPENYYNDALYDSFRSLLKKRPIDLVAISSMTGCFNNALRLAGIAKQQGAFVVMGGFHPTALPDEALSHSCVDAVVIGEGEATFRELVLKGPSEEVAGLAYRENGGIVRTAPRPVIADINSIAFPLRTLRPPRYGEKGSDYSIDTV
;
A
#
# COMPACT_ATOMS: atom_id res chain seq x y z
N MET A 1 2.69 -21.56 -3.19
CA MET A 1 3.59 -20.47 -2.76
C MET A 1 3.11 -19.21 -3.44
N SER A 2 3.04 -18.10 -2.72
CA SER A 2 2.70 -16.80 -3.30
C SER A 2 3.76 -16.30 -4.26
N PHE A 3 3.36 -15.48 -5.23
CA PHE A 3 4.27 -14.82 -6.16
C PHE A 3 5.13 -13.78 -5.43
N PHE A 4 4.50 -12.94 -4.60
CA PHE A 4 5.17 -12.00 -3.69
C PHE A 4 5.12 -12.54 -2.26
N ARG A 5 6.21 -12.43 -1.50
CA ARG A 5 6.35 -13.09 -0.18
C ARG A 5 6.67 -12.12 0.93
N ASN A 6 7.36 -11.01 0.64
CA ASN A 6 7.81 -10.06 1.64
C ASN A 6 7.35 -8.66 1.29
N LEU A 7 6.32 -8.20 1.99
CA LEU A 7 5.54 -7.04 1.59
C LEU A 7 5.84 -5.87 2.50
N CYS A 8 5.92 -4.67 1.92
CA CYS A 8 5.84 -3.43 2.66
C CYS A 8 4.58 -2.66 2.28
N LEU A 9 3.72 -2.36 3.25
CA LEU A 9 2.50 -1.59 3.03
C LEU A 9 2.68 -0.19 3.62
N VAL A 10 2.40 0.84 2.82
CA VAL A 10 2.68 2.22 3.18
C VAL A 10 1.49 3.10 2.82
N GLU A 11 1.04 3.93 3.75
CA GLU A 11 0.14 5.03 3.45
C GLU A 11 0.97 6.28 3.16
N ALA A 12 0.77 6.89 1.99
CA ALA A 12 1.51 8.07 1.61
C ALA A 12 1.10 9.27 2.49
N PRO A 13 2.05 9.99 3.10
CA PRO A 13 1.71 11.14 3.93
C PRO A 13 1.21 12.30 3.07
N PRO A 14 0.39 13.20 3.64
CA PRO A 14 -0.04 14.41 2.94
C PRO A 14 1.13 15.32 2.60
N ALA A 15 1.03 16.05 1.49
CA ALA A 15 2.04 17.03 1.09
C ALA A 15 2.15 18.22 2.05
N VAL A 16 1.07 18.52 2.77
CA VAL A 16 1.05 19.58 3.79
C VAL A 16 1.29 18.94 5.15
N ILE A 17 2.41 19.30 5.77
CA ILE A 17 2.65 19.02 7.19
C ILE A 17 1.68 19.91 7.97
N SER A 18 0.60 19.32 8.47
CA SER A 18 -0.28 20.03 9.40
C SER A 18 0.57 20.50 10.59
N PRO A 19 0.44 21.77 11.04
CA PRO A 19 1.20 22.28 12.21
C PRO A 19 0.83 21.53 13.50
N PHE A 20 -0.14 20.62 13.45
CA PHE A 20 -0.40 19.67 14.51
C PHE A 20 0.33 18.35 14.21
N PRO A 21 1.32 17.94 15.04
CA PRO A 21 2.01 16.66 14.93
C PRO A 21 1.12 15.44 15.26
N ARG A 22 -0.21 15.56 15.13
CA ARG A 22 -1.21 14.65 15.70
C ARG A 22 -2.05 13.88 14.69
N PHE A 23 -1.92 14.11 13.38
CA PHE A 23 -2.61 13.28 12.39
C PHE A 23 -1.76 12.06 12.06
N ILE A 24 -1.67 11.12 13.01
CA ILE A 24 -1.30 9.77 12.65
C ILE A 24 -2.56 9.14 12.07
N THR A 25 -2.59 8.94 10.76
CA THR A 25 -3.64 8.12 10.13
C THR A 25 -3.59 6.74 10.78
N ASP A 26 -4.76 6.15 11.06
CA ASP A 26 -4.82 4.84 11.70
C ASP A 26 -4.32 3.71 10.79
N CYS A 27 -3.91 4.04 9.55
CA CYS A 27 -3.42 3.10 8.55
C CYS A 27 -4.44 1.99 8.27
N ILE A 28 -5.73 2.24 8.52
CA ILE A 28 -6.77 1.19 8.52
C ILE A 28 -6.89 0.54 7.14
N GLY A 29 -6.84 1.33 6.07
CA GLY A 29 -6.92 0.80 4.71
C GLY A 29 -5.81 -0.20 4.41
N ILE A 30 -4.56 0.12 4.76
CA ILE A 30 -3.45 -0.82 4.57
C ILE A 30 -3.46 -1.98 5.57
N CYS A 31 -4.11 -1.83 6.73
CA CYS A 31 -4.34 -2.94 7.66
C CYS A 31 -5.38 -3.95 7.14
N TYR A 32 -6.39 -3.51 6.37
CA TYR A 32 -7.31 -4.42 5.66
C TYR A 32 -6.57 -5.18 4.55
N LEU A 33 -5.70 -4.51 3.79
CA LEU A 33 -4.83 -5.18 2.82
C LEU A 33 -3.91 -6.20 3.49
N ALA A 34 -3.35 -5.87 4.66
CA ALA A 34 -2.54 -6.80 5.43
C ALA A 34 -3.32 -8.04 5.87
N ALA A 35 -4.53 -7.86 6.40
CA ALA A 35 -5.40 -8.96 6.81
C ALA A 35 -5.78 -9.86 5.63
N ALA A 36 -5.99 -9.28 4.44
CA ALA A 36 -6.32 -10.03 3.24
C ALA A 36 -5.22 -11.00 2.77
N VAL A 37 -3.96 -10.78 3.18
CA VAL A 37 -2.81 -11.56 2.72
C VAL A 37 -1.98 -12.17 3.86
N GLU A 38 -2.38 -11.99 5.12
CA GLU A 38 -1.62 -12.39 6.32
C GLU A 38 -1.16 -13.85 6.28
N HIS A 39 -2.03 -14.75 5.82
CA HIS A 39 -1.75 -16.18 5.78
C HIS A 39 -1.12 -16.66 4.47
N ASP A 40 -0.97 -15.77 3.48
CA ASP A 40 -0.49 -16.10 2.14
C ASP A 40 1.00 -15.76 1.94
N VAL A 41 1.64 -15.06 2.89
CA VAL A 41 2.95 -14.41 2.72
C VAL A 41 3.92 -14.72 3.85
N GLU A 42 5.22 -14.51 3.64
CA GLU A 42 6.27 -14.74 4.64
C GLU A 42 6.41 -13.58 5.63
N SER A 43 6.27 -12.34 5.15
CA SER A 43 6.32 -11.16 6.02
C SER A 43 5.52 -9.98 5.51
N ILE A 44 4.97 -9.20 6.44
CA ILE A 44 4.30 -7.91 6.19
C ILE A 44 4.96 -6.86 7.08
N THR A 45 5.35 -5.74 6.49
CA THR A 45 5.99 -4.63 7.20
C THR A 45 5.26 -3.33 6.90
N ILE A 46 4.90 -2.59 7.95
CA ILE A 46 4.44 -1.20 7.86
C ILE A 46 5.54 -0.31 8.45
N PRO A 47 6.02 0.74 7.73
CA PRO A 47 7.01 1.67 8.27
C PRO A 47 6.56 2.31 9.59
N GLU A 48 7.49 2.64 10.49
CA GLU A 48 7.13 3.27 11.78
C GLU A 48 7.11 4.81 11.71
N ASN A 49 7.87 5.38 10.78
CA ASN A 49 7.99 6.82 10.61
C ASN A 49 7.23 7.27 9.36
N TYR A 50 6.36 8.27 9.52
CA TYR A 50 5.56 8.87 8.45
C TYR A 50 5.62 10.41 8.43
N TYR A 51 6.22 11.05 9.44
CA TYR A 51 5.87 12.44 9.78
C TYR A 51 7.04 13.39 10.02
N ASN A 52 8.28 12.89 10.04
CA ASN A 52 9.45 13.77 10.19
C ASN A 52 10.27 13.84 8.89
N ASP A 53 11.23 14.77 8.87
CA ASP A 53 12.09 15.02 7.71
C ASP A 53 12.91 13.78 7.30
N ALA A 54 13.11 12.83 8.21
CA ALA A 54 13.82 11.58 7.96
C ALA A 54 12.93 10.45 7.41
N LEU A 55 11.66 10.71 7.07
CA LEU A 55 10.73 9.71 6.49
C LEU A 55 11.40 8.89 5.39
N TYR A 56 11.87 9.57 4.35
CA TYR A 56 12.39 8.93 3.15
C TYR A 56 13.68 8.16 3.41
N ASP A 57 14.54 8.65 4.30
CA ASP A 57 15.78 7.98 4.69
C ASP A 57 15.49 6.76 5.55
N SER A 58 14.54 6.86 6.47
CA SER A 58 14.09 5.73 7.29
C SER A 58 13.43 4.64 6.44
N PHE A 59 12.59 5.02 5.48
CA PHE A 59 11.99 4.10 4.52
C PHE A 59 13.05 3.42 3.65
N ARG A 60 14.02 4.17 3.13
CA ARG A 60 15.17 3.60 2.39
C ARG A 60 15.99 2.64 3.26
N SER A 61 16.22 2.97 4.52
CA SER A 61 16.93 2.10 5.47
C SER A 61 16.17 0.81 5.74
N LEU A 62 14.84 0.89 5.88
CA LEU A 62 13.96 -0.26 6.07
C LEU A 62 14.07 -1.23 4.90
N LEU A 63 13.92 -0.74 3.67
CA LEU A 63 13.98 -1.56 2.46
C LEU A 63 15.36 -2.17 2.20
N LYS A 64 16.45 -1.57 2.72
CA LYS A 64 17.80 -2.16 2.65
C LYS A 64 18.03 -3.29 3.66
N LYS A 65 17.33 -3.24 4.79
CA LYS A 65 17.54 -4.17 5.93
C LYS A 65 16.65 -5.40 5.87
N ARG A 66 15.56 -5.35 5.09
CA ARG A 66 14.59 -6.43 4.98
C ARG A 66 14.49 -6.88 3.52
N PRO A 67 14.35 -8.19 3.25
CA PRO A 67 13.94 -8.62 1.93
C PRO A 67 12.52 -8.10 1.70
N ILE A 68 12.32 -7.24 0.70
CA ILE A 68 10.99 -6.73 0.32
C ILE A 68 10.88 -6.89 -1.19
N ASP A 69 9.95 -7.73 -1.64
CA ASP A 69 9.71 -8.00 -3.06
C ASP A 69 8.52 -7.19 -3.62
N LEU A 70 7.61 -6.72 -2.75
CA LEU A 70 6.51 -5.84 -3.12
C LEU A 70 6.36 -4.68 -2.12
N VAL A 71 6.16 -3.48 -2.66
CA VAL A 71 5.72 -2.29 -1.90
C VAL A 71 4.35 -1.85 -2.40
N ALA A 72 3.35 -1.88 -1.51
CA ALA A 72 2.02 -1.35 -1.77
C ALA A 72 1.87 0.05 -1.15
N ILE A 73 1.49 1.03 -1.96
CA ILE A 73 1.36 2.43 -1.53
C ILE A 73 -0.08 2.89 -1.71
N SER A 74 -0.77 3.14 -0.59
CA SER A 74 -2.07 3.79 -0.57
C SER A 74 -1.91 5.30 -0.67
N SER A 75 -2.66 5.94 -1.56
CA SER A 75 -2.54 7.37 -1.82
C SER A 75 -3.88 8.07 -2.07
N MET A 76 -4.06 9.20 -1.37
CA MET A 76 -5.07 10.22 -1.71
C MET A 76 -4.47 11.28 -2.63
N THR A 77 -5.30 12.10 -3.26
CA THR A 77 -4.84 13.14 -4.20
C THR A 77 -3.80 14.08 -3.58
N GLY A 78 -4.01 14.52 -2.33
CA GLY A 78 -3.04 15.36 -1.62
C GLY A 78 -1.74 14.67 -1.19
N CYS A 79 -1.65 13.34 -1.34
CA CYS A 79 -0.49 12.53 -0.96
C CYS A 79 0.29 12.02 -2.18
N PHE A 80 -0.22 12.20 -3.39
CA PHE A 80 0.28 11.53 -4.59
C PHE A 80 1.77 11.79 -4.88
N ASN A 81 2.23 13.03 -4.74
CA ASN A 81 3.66 13.35 -4.93
C ASN A 81 4.58 12.63 -3.93
N ASN A 82 4.16 12.52 -2.66
CA ASN A 82 4.91 11.77 -1.65
C ASN A 82 4.86 10.26 -1.97
N ALA A 83 3.71 9.77 -2.44
CA ALA A 83 3.56 8.39 -2.89
C ALA A 83 4.53 8.06 -4.05
N LEU A 84 4.69 8.95 -5.03
CA LEU A 84 5.65 8.79 -6.12
C LEU A 84 7.11 8.80 -5.63
N ARG A 85 7.42 9.62 -4.62
CA ARG A 85 8.76 9.64 -4.00
C ARG A 85 9.05 8.33 -3.28
N LEU A 86 8.09 7.79 -2.53
CA LEU A 86 8.18 6.46 -1.90
C LEU A 86 8.33 5.35 -2.97
N ALA A 87 7.52 5.39 -4.03
CA ALA A 87 7.59 4.48 -5.17
C ALA A 87 8.99 4.48 -5.81
N GLY A 88 9.57 5.67 -6.04
CA GLY A 88 10.92 5.80 -6.58
C GLY A 88 11.99 5.16 -5.69
N ILE A 89 11.88 5.32 -4.36
CA ILE A 89 12.80 4.68 -3.40
C ILE A 89 12.64 3.15 -3.44
N ALA A 90 11.40 2.66 -3.42
CA ALA A 90 11.10 1.24 -3.50
C ALA A 90 11.64 0.61 -4.79
N LYS A 91 11.42 1.26 -5.93
CA LYS A 91 11.90 0.80 -7.23
C LYS A 91 13.42 0.73 -7.30
N GLN A 92 14.13 1.71 -6.71
CA GLN A 92 15.59 1.69 -6.60
C GLN A 92 16.12 0.53 -5.75
N GLN A 93 15.31 -0.06 -4.87
CA GLN A 93 15.68 -1.26 -4.11
C GLN A 93 15.24 -2.56 -4.82
N GLY A 94 14.69 -2.47 -6.04
CA GLY A 94 14.27 -3.63 -6.83
C GLY A 94 12.89 -4.19 -6.48
N ALA A 95 12.13 -3.54 -5.60
CA ALA A 95 10.78 -3.99 -5.26
C ALA A 95 9.79 -3.71 -6.41
N PHE A 96 8.80 -4.59 -6.55
CA PHE A 96 7.62 -4.35 -7.36
C PHE A 96 6.74 -3.31 -6.65
N VAL A 97 6.36 -2.25 -7.35
CA VAL A 97 5.57 -1.16 -6.74
C VAL A 97 4.14 -1.21 -7.25
N VAL A 98 3.20 -1.36 -6.32
CA VAL A 98 1.77 -1.24 -6.61
C VAL A 98 1.20 -0.03 -5.86
N MET A 99 0.39 0.76 -6.55
CA MET A 99 -0.33 1.88 -5.95
C MET A 99 -1.84 1.60 -5.88
N GLY A 100 -2.48 2.15 -4.86
CA GLY A 100 -3.93 2.08 -4.69
C GLY A 100 -4.46 3.29 -3.91
N GLY A 101 -5.75 3.27 -3.60
CA GLY A 101 -6.44 4.39 -2.95
C GLY A 101 -7.09 5.34 -3.96
N PHE A 102 -7.62 6.45 -3.45
CA PHE A 102 -8.50 7.34 -4.21
C PHE A 102 -7.87 7.91 -5.49
N HIS A 103 -6.61 8.36 -5.42
CA HIS A 103 -5.99 9.00 -6.57
C HIS A 103 -5.59 8.00 -7.66
N PRO A 104 -4.85 6.90 -7.37
CA PRO A 104 -4.54 5.89 -8.39
C PRO A 104 -5.79 5.23 -8.97
N THR A 105 -6.86 5.06 -8.19
CA THR A 105 -8.15 4.57 -8.70
C THR A 105 -8.78 5.53 -9.70
N ALA A 106 -8.77 6.83 -9.41
CA ALA A 106 -9.35 7.84 -10.28
C ALA A 106 -8.52 8.08 -11.56
N LEU A 107 -7.19 8.03 -11.44
CA LEU A 107 -6.24 8.38 -12.50
C LEU A 107 -5.16 7.29 -12.67
N PRO A 108 -5.54 6.06 -13.04
CA PRO A 108 -4.59 4.93 -13.13
C PRO A 108 -3.52 5.14 -14.21
N ASP A 109 -3.87 5.76 -15.34
CA ASP A 109 -2.90 6.06 -16.41
C ASP A 109 -1.87 7.11 -15.99
N GLU A 110 -2.27 8.09 -15.16
CA GLU A 110 -1.33 9.07 -14.61
C GLU A 110 -0.33 8.37 -13.70
N ALA A 111 -0.81 7.56 -12.74
CA ALA A 111 0.06 6.77 -11.88
C ALA A 111 1.01 5.86 -12.69
N LEU A 112 0.49 5.16 -13.69
CA LEU A 112 1.26 4.28 -14.57
C LEU A 112 2.11 5.01 -15.62
N SER A 113 1.98 6.33 -15.76
CA SER A 113 2.92 7.13 -16.55
C SER A 113 4.29 7.28 -15.85
N HIS A 114 4.32 7.11 -14.54
CA HIS A 114 5.55 7.14 -13.75
C HIS A 114 6.23 5.78 -13.72
N SER A 115 7.44 5.69 -14.27
CA SER A 115 8.22 4.44 -14.39
C SER A 115 8.54 3.71 -13.07
N CYS A 116 8.33 4.37 -11.93
CA CYS A 116 8.45 3.77 -10.61
C CYS A 116 7.21 3.00 -10.13
N VAL A 117 6.07 3.06 -10.83
CA VAL A 117 4.79 2.43 -10.42
C VAL A 117 4.38 1.25 -11.32
N ASP A 118 4.65 0.01 -10.93
CA ASP A 118 4.46 -1.16 -11.81
C ASP A 118 3.00 -1.55 -12.04
N ALA A 119 2.15 -1.35 -11.04
CA ALA A 119 0.73 -1.64 -11.10
C ALA A 119 -0.12 -0.67 -10.28
N VAL A 120 -1.40 -0.64 -10.59
CA VAL A 120 -2.44 0.10 -9.87
C VAL A 120 -3.60 -0.83 -9.58
N VAL A 121 -3.98 -0.90 -8.30
CA VAL A 121 -5.23 -1.52 -7.84
C VAL A 121 -6.32 -0.46 -7.90
N ILE A 122 -7.42 -0.77 -8.59
CA ILE A 122 -8.52 0.15 -8.89
C ILE A 122 -9.75 -0.25 -8.08
N GLY A 123 -10.27 0.69 -7.29
CA GLY A 123 -11.46 0.48 -6.46
C GLY A 123 -11.13 -0.16 -5.11
N GLU A 124 -11.98 -1.07 -4.66
CA GLU A 124 -11.77 -1.84 -3.43
C GLU A 124 -10.68 -2.89 -3.66
N GLY A 125 -9.70 -2.91 -2.75
CA GLY A 125 -8.38 -3.42 -3.04
C GLY A 125 -8.10 -4.81 -2.49
N GLU A 126 -8.84 -5.29 -1.50
CA GLU A 126 -8.49 -6.46 -0.69
C GLU A 126 -8.36 -7.72 -1.55
N ALA A 127 -9.39 -8.03 -2.34
CA ALA A 127 -9.39 -9.21 -3.21
C ALA A 127 -8.40 -9.08 -4.37
N THR A 128 -8.38 -7.91 -5.02
CA THR A 128 -7.45 -7.61 -6.13
C THR A 128 -6.00 -7.70 -5.69
N PHE A 129 -5.67 -7.12 -4.54
CA PHE A 129 -4.34 -7.13 -3.96
C PHE A 129 -3.93 -8.54 -3.56
N ARG A 130 -4.81 -9.31 -2.93
CA ARG A 130 -4.55 -10.72 -2.61
C ARG A 130 -4.27 -11.55 -3.85
N GLU A 131 -5.07 -11.41 -4.91
CA GLU A 131 -4.84 -12.10 -6.17
C GLU A 131 -3.52 -11.69 -6.84
N LEU A 132 -3.17 -10.40 -6.84
CA LEU A 132 -1.88 -9.89 -7.28
C LEU A 132 -0.71 -10.51 -6.48
N VAL A 133 -0.85 -10.60 -5.16
CA VAL A 133 0.16 -11.19 -4.26
C VAL A 133 0.37 -12.68 -4.56
N LEU A 134 -0.72 -13.41 -4.79
CA LEU A 134 -0.68 -14.85 -5.04
C LEU A 134 -0.19 -15.21 -6.45
N LYS A 135 -0.65 -14.48 -7.47
CA LYS A 135 -0.48 -14.85 -8.88
C LYS A 135 0.53 -13.99 -9.65
N GLY A 136 0.87 -12.81 -9.12
CA GLY A 136 1.60 -11.78 -9.88
C GLY A 136 0.67 -10.98 -10.80
N PRO A 137 1.21 -9.97 -11.51
CA PRO A 137 0.41 -9.17 -12.44
C PRO A 137 0.01 -10.01 -13.67
N SER A 138 -1.29 -10.13 -13.92
CA SER A 138 -1.83 -10.83 -15.09
C SER A 138 -3.27 -10.38 -15.40
N GLU A 139 -3.77 -10.71 -16.59
CA GLU A 139 -5.16 -10.44 -17.00
C GLU A 139 -6.22 -11.12 -16.12
N GLU A 140 -5.83 -12.16 -15.36
CA GLU A 140 -6.72 -12.88 -14.44
C GLU A 140 -7.02 -12.11 -13.15
N VAL A 141 -6.25 -11.08 -12.82
CA VAL A 141 -6.40 -10.30 -11.59
C VAL A 141 -7.37 -9.15 -11.84
N ALA A 142 -8.67 -9.38 -11.61
CA ALA A 142 -9.69 -8.36 -11.85
C ALA A 142 -9.51 -7.15 -10.92
N GLY A 143 -9.66 -5.93 -11.46
CA GLY A 143 -9.47 -4.65 -10.76
C GLY A 143 -8.04 -4.10 -10.82
N LEU A 144 -7.18 -4.65 -11.67
CA LEU A 144 -5.77 -4.27 -11.84
C LEU A 144 -5.53 -3.52 -13.16
N ALA A 145 -4.65 -2.53 -13.12
CA ALA A 145 -3.95 -2.01 -14.30
C ALA A 145 -2.44 -2.12 -14.07
N TYR A 146 -1.67 -2.60 -15.04
CA TYR A 146 -0.24 -2.84 -14.86
C TYR A 146 0.55 -2.67 -16.15
N ARG A 147 1.87 -2.52 -16.03
CA ARG A 147 2.76 -2.42 -17.18
C ARG A 147 3.21 -3.78 -17.67
N GLU A 148 3.11 -3.96 -18.99
CA GLU A 148 3.59 -5.16 -19.68
C GLU A 148 4.03 -4.80 -21.10
N ASN A 149 5.19 -5.32 -21.53
CA ASN A 149 5.72 -5.13 -22.90
C ASN A 149 5.76 -3.66 -23.39
N GLY A 150 5.97 -2.71 -22.47
CA GLY A 150 6.02 -1.27 -22.78
C GLY A 150 4.65 -0.59 -22.92
N GLY A 151 3.55 -1.32 -22.72
CA GLY A 151 2.18 -0.81 -22.67
C GLY A 151 1.54 -0.91 -21.28
N ILE A 152 0.29 -0.45 -21.19
CA ILE A 152 -0.56 -0.61 -20.01
C ILE A 152 -1.64 -1.65 -20.34
N VAL A 153 -1.73 -2.69 -19.52
CA VAL A 153 -2.81 -3.68 -19.55
C VAL A 153 -3.83 -3.29 -18.48
N ARG A 154 -5.12 -3.31 -18.85
CA ARG A 154 -6.25 -3.12 -17.93
C ARG A 154 -7.07 -4.39 -17.89
N THR A 155 -7.22 -4.93 -16.70
CA THR A 155 -8.01 -6.15 -16.47
C THR A 155 -9.49 -5.83 -16.33
N ALA A 156 -10.32 -6.87 -16.28
CA ALA A 156 -11.75 -6.72 -16.03
C ALA A 156 -12.01 -5.96 -14.72
N PRO A 157 -12.99 -5.04 -14.67
CA PRO A 157 -13.33 -4.33 -13.43
C PRO A 157 -13.86 -5.31 -12.38
N ARG A 158 -13.58 -5.02 -11.11
CA ARG A 158 -14.14 -5.76 -9.98
C ARG A 158 -15.41 -5.05 -9.46
N PRO A 159 -16.52 -5.77 -9.23
CA PRO A 159 -17.68 -5.21 -8.56
C PRO A 159 -17.34 -4.75 -7.14
N VAL A 160 -18.07 -3.73 -6.66
CA VAL A 160 -18.02 -3.32 -5.25
C VAL A 160 -18.46 -4.49 -4.36
N ILE A 161 -17.80 -4.64 -3.22
CA ILE A 161 -18.07 -5.65 -2.19
C ILE A 161 -19.48 -5.41 -1.66
N ALA A 162 -20.37 -6.37 -1.95
CA ALA A 162 -21.78 -6.28 -1.55
C ALA A 162 -21.98 -6.63 -0.06
N ASP A 163 -21.21 -7.59 0.46
CA ASP A 163 -21.28 -8.01 1.86
C ASP A 163 -20.01 -7.60 2.60
N ILE A 164 -20.09 -6.53 3.38
CA ILE A 164 -18.98 -6.02 4.17
C ILE A 164 -18.50 -7.01 5.24
N ASN A 165 -19.36 -7.94 5.68
CA ASN A 165 -19.00 -8.96 6.67
C ASN A 165 -18.10 -10.06 6.07
N SER A 166 -17.95 -10.08 4.75
CA SER A 166 -17.05 -11.00 4.06
C SER A 166 -15.57 -10.58 4.15
N ILE A 167 -15.30 -9.34 4.58
CA ILE A 167 -13.95 -8.79 4.71
C ILE A 167 -13.39 -9.12 6.11
N ALA A 168 -12.14 -9.56 6.17
CA ALA A 168 -11.44 -9.79 7.44
C ALA A 168 -11.28 -8.47 8.21
N PHE A 169 -11.31 -8.54 9.54
CA PHE A 169 -10.98 -7.38 10.37
C PHE A 169 -9.55 -6.91 10.12
N PRO A 170 -9.28 -5.59 10.18
CA PRO A 170 -7.98 -5.04 9.84
C PRO A 170 -6.93 -5.53 10.84
N LEU A 171 -5.73 -5.88 10.34
CA LEU A 171 -4.62 -6.40 11.15
C LEU A 171 -3.94 -5.28 11.95
N ARG A 172 -4.65 -4.77 12.97
CA ARG A 172 -4.25 -3.60 13.77
C ARG A 172 -2.95 -3.79 14.55
N THR A 173 -2.54 -5.03 14.78
CA THR A 173 -1.27 -5.39 15.43
C THR A 173 -0.05 -4.84 14.68
N LEU A 174 -0.18 -4.57 13.37
CA LEU A 174 0.89 -3.98 12.55
C LEU A 174 0.91 -2.44 12.55
N ARG A 175 -0.02 -1.76 13.24
CA ARG A 175 -0.07 -0.30 13.25
C ARG A 175 1.22 0.31 13.82
N PRO A 176 1.72 1.42 13.23
CA PRO A 176 2.89 2.12 13.74
C PRO A 176 2.57 2.78 15.08
N PRO A 177 3.56 2.96 15.98
CA PRO A 177 3.33 3.59 17.27
C PRO A 177 2.67 4.97 17.15
N ARG A 178 1.63 5.23 17.96
CA ARG A 178 0.93 6.52 18.03
C ARG A 178 0.71 6.88 19.50
N TYR A 179 1.10 8.10 19.87
CA TYR A 179 1.05 8.61 21.24
C TYR A 179 1.70 7.72 22.32
N GLY A 180 2.72 6.93 21.95
CA GLY A 180 3.39 6.00 22.87
C GLY A 180 2.73 4.62 22.95
N GLU A 181 1.65 4.39 22.22
CA GLU A 181 0.92 3.13 22.14
C GLU A 181 1.21 2.42 20.80
N LYS A 182 1.19 1.08 20.78
CA LYS A 182 1.47 0.28 19.58
C LYS A 182 0.52 -0.93 19.52
N GLY A 183 0.13 -1.32 18.30
CA GLY A 183 -0.60 -2.56 18.07
C GLY A 183 -2.10 -2.49 18.37
N SER A 184 -2.60 -3.30 19.29
CA SER A 184 -4.01 -3.28 19.69
C SER A 184 -4.34 -2.25 20.76
N ASP A 185 -3.33 -1.75 21.46
CA ASP A 185 -3.51 -1.11 22.78
C ASP A 185 -3.60 0.41 22.66
N TYR A 186 -4.43 0.90 21.74
CA TYR A 186 -4.66 2.34 21.61
C TYR A 186 -5.78 2.76 22.56
N SER A 187 -5.48 3.63 23.52
CA SER A 187 -6.46 4.23 24.42
C SER A 187 -7.35 5.26 23.70
N ILE A 188 -6.92 5.67 22.51
CA ILE A 188 -7.59 6.67 21.67
C ILE A 188 -7.84 6.07 20.27
N ASP A 189 -8.56 4.95 20.19
CA ASP A 189 -9.28 4.63 18.96
C ASP A 189 -10.46 5.62 18.89
N THR A 190 -10.28 6.72 18.16
CA THR A 190 -11.37 7.68 17.92
C THR A 190 -12.55 6.93 17.29
N VAL A 191 -13.62 6.83 18.06
CA VAL A 191 -14.94 6.28 17.66
C VAL A 191 -15.56 7.12 16.55
#